data_AF-A0A2V2MZ20-F1
#
_entry.id   AF-A0A2V2MZ20-F1
#
_cell.length_a   1.000
_cell.length_b   1.000
_cell.length_c   1.000
_cell.angle_alpha   90.00
_cell.angle_beta   90.00
_cell.angle_gamma   90.00
#
_symmetry.space_group_name_H-M   'P 1'
#
loop_
_entity.id
_entity.type
_entity.pdbx_description
1 polymer ?
#
loop_
_entity_poly.entity_id
_entity_poly.type
_entity_poly.pdbx_seq_one_letter_code
_entity_poly.pdbx_strand_id
1 'polypeptide(L)'
;MRDNAVSVVIGYMILLVITVSFIALLNAIWIPQMKQQAEVEHLRQVENSFLALATDIDRLTIYRQNASITHRIQLGGGDVLFSPVRSSGSLQIRTIHSNDDYLEISGNHLNITGLNLMFVPVNNFWVNQGYIWENGTIFVSKPDKKTPLEIWDNSASFLTNNLCPKVEQVSGNLTNVTISIVTQDENQEAQIGGSGIGTVYCHTNCTIEQSDNVDTMSFSGIATGWNQNLLQELKLSGVKYTSISNSIDFDPPVNITLKKCLLHLQLG
;
A
#
# COMPACT_ATOMS: atom_id res chain seq x y z
N MET A 1 6.41 -35.28 71.30
CA MET A 1 5.37 -34.41 70.69
C MET A 1 5.93 -33.15 69.99
N ARG A 2 7.24 -32.86 70.01
CA ARG A 2 7.83 -31.67 69.37
C ARG A 2 8.13 -31.82 67.86
N ASP A 3 8.24 -33.05 67.35
CA ASP A 3 8.71 -33.29 65.98
C ASP A 3 7.60 -33.19 64.91
N ASN A 4 6.34 -33.40 65.30
CA ASN A 4 5.20 -33.27 64.38
C ASN A 4 4.97 -31.83 63.91
N ALA A 5 5.28 -30.83 64.73
CA ALA A 5 5.17 -29.43 64.35
C ALA A 5 6.25 -29.03 63.32
N VAL A 6 7.45 -29.61 63.43
CA VAL A 6 8.58 -29.30 62.53
C VAL A 6 8.35 -29.86 61.13
N SER A 7 7.81 -31.08 61.01
CA SER A 7 7.50 -31.71 59.72
C SER A 7 6.43 -30.96 58.92
N VAL A 8 5.42 -30.42 59.60
CA VAL A 8 4.33 -29.67 58.95
C VAL A 8 4.87 -28.36 58.36
N VAL A 9 5.72 -27.64 59.11
CA VAL A 9 6.32 -26.38 58.64
C VAL A 9 7.23 -26.62 57.43
N ILE A 10 8.05 -27.68 57.45
CA ILE A 10 8.91 -28.04 56.31
C ILE A 10 8.07 -28.37 55.06
N GLY A 11 6.95 -29.08 55.24
CA GLY A 11 6.01 -29.36 54.14
C GLY A 11 5.48 -28.09 53.47
N TYR A 12 5.06 -27.09 54.26
CA TYR A 12 4.62 -25.80 53.72
C TYR A 12 5.75 -25.02 53.04
N MET A 13 6.97 -25.07 53.56
CA MET A 13 8.12 -24.41 52.93
C MET A 13 8.43 -25.01 51.56
N ILE A 14 8.43 -26.34 51.44
CA ILE A 14 8.65 -27.00 50.15
C ILE A 14 7.52 -26.66 49.17
N LEU A 15 6.27 -26.66 49.62
CA LEU A 15 5.12 -26.30 48.78
C LEU A 15 5.24 -24.86 48.27
N LEU A 16 5.64 -23.92 49.12
CA LEU A 16 5.86 -22.52 48.73
C LEU A 16 6.99 -22.40 47.71
N VAL A 17 8.10 -23.11 47.91
CA VAL A 17 9.22 -23.12 46.95
C VAL A 17 8.77 -23.64 45.58
N ILE A 18 7.97 -24.72 45.55
CA ILE A 18 7.45 -25.28 44.30
C ILE A 18 6.51 -24.30 43.60
N THR A 19 5.57 -23.66 44.32
CA THR A 19 4.63 -22.72 43.71
C THR A 19 5.32 -21.47 43.17
N VAL A 20 6.27 -20.91 43.92
CA VAL A 20 7.07 -19.76 43.46
C VAL A 20 7.92 -20.14 42.25
N SER A 21 8.55 -21.33 42.25
CA SER A 21 9.33 -21.80 41.11
C SER A 21 8.47 -21.99 39.86
N PHE A 22 7.25 -22.51 40.02
CA PHE A 22 6.30 -22.65 38.91
C PHE A 22 5.87 -21.30 38.33
N ILE A 23 5.53 -20.33 39.20
CA ILE A 23 5.18 -18.97 38.77
C ILE A 23 6.36 -18.28 38.07
N ALA A 24 7.58 -18.50 38.56
CA ALA A 24 8.80 -17.96 37.95
C ALA A 24 8.99 -18.50 36.52
N LEU A 25 8.80 -19.81 36.29
CA LEU A 25 8.90 -20.42 34.96
C LEU A 25 7.83 -19.90 34.00
N LEU A 26 6.59 -19.71 34.47
CA LEU A 26 5.52 -19.15 33.66
C LEU A 26 5.87 -17.74 33.16
N ASN A 27 6.33 -16.87 34.06
CA ASN A 27 6.69 -15.50 33.72
C ASN A 27 7.96 -15.40 32.88
N ALA A 28 8.94 -16.28 33.10
CA ALA A 28 10.24 -16.21 32.44
C ALA A 28 10.25 -16.81 31.02
N ILE A 29 9.47 -17.87 30.79
CA ILE A 29 9.58 -18.65 29.54
C ILE A 29 8.27 -18.62 28.76
N TRP A 30 7.16 -18.96 29.40
CA TRP A 30 5.90 -19.18 28.69
C TRP A 30 5.26 -17.89 28.20
N ILE A 31 5.15 -16.87 29.06
CA ILE A 31 4.52 -15.59 28.68
C ILE A 31 5.26 -14.91 27.53
N PRO A 32 6.61 -14.76 27.56
CA PRO A 32 7.34 -14.14 26.44
C PRO A 32 7.18 -14.90 25.12
N GLN A 33 7.21 -16.23 25.14
CA GLN A 33 7.05 -17.05 23.94
C GLN A 33 5.65 -16.90 23.31
N MET A 34 4.59 -16.93 24.13
CA MET A 34 3.23 -16.69 23.63
C MET A 34 3.08 -15.28 23.06
N LYS A 35 3.71 -14.28 23.68
CA LYS A 35 3.70 -12.89 23.17
C LYS A 35 4.36 -12.77 21.80
N GLN A 36 5.51 -13.40 21.62
CA GLN A 36 6.21 -13.42 20.33
C GLN A 36 5.35 -14.03 19.23
N GLN A 37 4.72 -15.19 19.50
CA GLN A 37 3.84 -15.83 18.54
C GLN A 37 2.63 -14.95 18.18
N ALA A 38 2.04 -14.27 19.17
CA ALA A 38 0.92 -13.38 18.94
C ALA A 38 1.30 -12.12 18.14
N GLU A 39 2.51 -11.59 18.31
CA GLU A 39 3.02 -10.48 17.47
C GLU A 39 3.36 -10.92 16.04
N VAL A 40 3.94 -12.11 15.87
CA VAL A 40 4.20 -12.68 14.54
C VAL A 40 2.90 -12.88 13.77
N GLU A 41 1.87 -13.45 14.43
CA GLU A 41 0.56 -13.64 13.81
C GLU A 41 -0.12 -12.30 13.50
N HIS A 42 0.00 -11.30 14.38
CA HIS A 42 -0.49 -9.95 14.10
C HIS A 42 0.18 -9.33 12.87
N LEU A 43 1.51 -9.40 12.76
CA LEU A 43 2.23 -8.88 11.58
C LEU A 43 1.82 -9.61 10.29
N ARG A 44 1.57 -10.92 10.36
CA ARG A 44 1.05 -11.71 9.21
C ARG A 44 -0.35 -11.25 8.80
N GLN A 45 -1.20 -10.88 9.76
CA GLN A 45 -2.52 -10.31 9.46
C GLN A 45 -2.42 -8.93 8.82
N VAL A 46 -1.50 -8.08 9.27
CA VAL A 46 -1.23 -6.79 8.63
C VAL A 46 -0.75 -6.98 7.19
N GLU A 47 0.20 -7.88 6.97
CA GLU A 47 0.70 -8.23 5.63
C GLU A 47 -0.44 -8.65 4.68
N ASN A 48 -1.29 -9.58 5.13
CA ASN A 48 -2.45 -10.02 4.35
C ASN A 48 -3.42 -8.88 4.05
N SER A 49 -3.67 -7.98 5.01
CA SER A 49 -4.51 -6.80 4.77
C SER A 49 -3.90 -5.83 3.75
N PHE A 50 -2.57 -5.67 3.74
CA PHE A 50 -1.87 -4.85 2.74
C PHE A 50 -1.93 -5.49 1.34
N LEU A 51 -1.76 -6.80 1.22
CA LEU A 51 -1.90 -7.53 -0.05
C LEU A 51 -3.33 -7.44 -0.60
N ALA A 52 -4.33 -7.61 0.26
CA ALA A 52 -5.74 -7.47 -0.11
C ALA A 52 -6.05 -6.03 -0.58
N LEU A 53 -5.58 -5.04 0.18
CA LEU A 53 -5.74 -3.63 -0.18
C LEU A 53 -5.08 -3.30 -1.51
N ALA A 54 -3.84 -3.75 -1.74
CA ALA A 54 -3.14 -3.54 -3.00
C ALA A 54 -3.93 -4.13 -4.19
N THR A 55 -4.36 -5.38 -4.07
CA THR A 55 -5.16 -6.06 -5.11
C THR A 55 -6.45 -5.29 -5.41
N ASP A 56 -7.11 -4.76 -4.38
CA ASP A 56 -8.35 -4.01 -4.56
C ASP A 56 -8.12 -2.60 -5.13
N ILE A 57 -7.03 -1.91 -4.75
CA ILE A 57 -6.60 -0.69 -5.42
C ILE A 57 -6.30 -0.97 -6.90
N ASP A 58 -5.64 -2.09 -7.19
CA ASP A 58 -5.32 -2.51 -8.56
C ASP A 58 -6.60 -2.76 -9.37
N ARG A 59 -7.63 -3.37 -8.76
CA ARG A 59 -8.95 -3.50 -9.40
C ARG A 59 -9.58 -2.14 -9.69
N LEU A 60 -9.61 -1.24 -8.71
CA LEU A 60 -10.20 0.10 -8.88
C LEU A 60 -9.51 0.89 -10.01
N THR A 61 -8.20 0.81 -10.06
CA THR A 61 -7.35 1.49 -11.06
C THR A 61 -7.44 0.84 -12.44
N ILE A 62 -7.64 -0.48 -12.55
CA ILE A 62 -7.87 -1.18 -13.82
C ILE A 62 -9.27 -0.91 -14.40
N TYR A 63 -10.30 -0.87 -13.56
CA TYR A 63 -11.69 -0.67 -14.00
C TYR A 63 -11.99 0.80 -14.35
N ARG A 64 -11.31 1.77 -13.72
CA ARG A 64 -11.39 3.21 -14.04
C ARG A 64 -12.81 3.76 -14.01
N GLN A 65 -13.51 3.38 -12.95
CA GLN A 65 -14.88 3.76 -12.66
C GLN A 65 -14.96 4.23 -11.21
N ASN A 66 -16.00 5.02 -10.92
CA ASN A 66 -16.22 5.51 -9.59
C ASN A 66 -16.62 4.36 -8.67
N ALA A 67 -15.74 4.02 -7.73
CA ALA A 67 -15.99 2.97 -6.76
C ALA A 67 -15.31 3.29 -5.43
N SER A 68 -15.78 2.65 -4.37
CA SER A 68 -15.23 2.77 -3.03
C SER A 68 -15.02 1.41 -2.39
N ILE A 69 -13.89 1.25 -1.72
CA ILE A 69 -13.50 0.03 -1.02
C ILE A 69 -12.97 0.42 0.37
N THR A 70 -13.26 -0.41 1.36
CA THR A 70 -12.85 -0.17 2.74
C THR A 70 -12.08 -1.38 3.26
N HIS A 71 -10.89 -1.14 3.81
CA HIS A 71 -10.06 -2.16 4.44
C HIS A 71 -9.84 -1.88 5.92
N ARG A 72 -9.78 -2.95 6.71
CA ARG A 72 -9.48 -2.89 8.13
C ARG A 72 -8.09 -3.47 8.37
N ILE A 73 -7.24 -2.69 9.03
CA ILE A 73 -5.87 -3.05 9.35
C ILE A 73 -5.73 -3.05 10.87
N GLN A 74 -5.25 -4.14 11.43
CA GLN A 74 -5.00 -4.21 12.87
C GLN A 74 -3.74 -3.42 13.19
N LEU A 75 -3.87 -2.38 14.00
CA LEU A 75 -2.74 -1.54 14.39
C LEU A 75 -1.95 -2.15 15.55
N GLY A 76 -2.59 -2.99 16.36
CA GLY A 76 -1.94 -3.67 17.47
C GLY A 76 -2.36 -5.12 17.62
N GLY A 77 -1.53 -5.86 18.36
CA GLY A 77 -1.70 -7.29 18.59
C GLY A 77 -1.02 -7.72 19.89
N GLY A 78 -0.74 -9.02 19.99
CA GLY A 78 -0.03 -9.57 21.15
C GLY A 78 -0.90 -9.86 22.37
N ASP A 79 -2.23 -9.91 22.24
CA ASP A 79 -3.09 -10.25 23.38
C ASP A 79 -2.94 -11.73 23.75
N VAL A 80 -2.69 -12.02 25.04
CA VAL A 80 -2.54 -13.39 25.56
C VAL A 80 -3.23 -13.49 26.91
N LEU A 81 -3.73 -14.69 27.25
CA LEU A 81 -4.55 -14.93 28.44
C LEU A 81 -3.94 -14.43 29.77
N PHE A 82 -2.61 -14.33 29.86
CA PHE A 82 -1.89 -13.98 31.10
C PHE A 82 -1.17 -12.63 31.06
N SER A 83 -1.35 -11.81 30.02
CA SER A 83 -0.77 -10.47 29.98
C SER A 83 -1.54 -9.54 29.01
N PRO A 84 -2.10 -8.42 29.49
CA PRO A 84 -2.87 -7.49 28.65
C PRO A 84 -1.99 -6.50 27.87
N VAL A 85 -0.65 -6.56 28.00
CA VAL A 85 0.25 -5.63 27.31
C VAL A 85 0.21 -5.91 25.81
N ARG A 86 -0.29 -4.95 25.04
CA ARG A 86 -0.42 -5.08 23.57
C ARG A 86 0.70 -4.32 22.88
N SER A 87 1.05 -4.81 21.70
CA SER A 87 1.83 -4.02 20.74
C SER A 87 0.91 -3.09 19.98
N SER A 88 1.48 -2.00 19.49
CA SER A 88 0.76 -0.95 18.80
C SER A 88 1.44 -0.65 17.47
N GLY A 89 0.83 0.23 16.71
CA GLY A 89 1.34 0.61 15.42
C GLY A 89 0.67 1.89 14.97
N SER A 90 1.25 2.49 13.95
CA SER A 90 0.65 3.63 13.25
C SER A 90 0.55 3.36 11.78
N LEU A 91 -0.55 3.80 11.19
CA LEU A 91 -0.77 3.81 9.77
C LEU A 91 -0.68 5.26 9.30
N GLN A 92 0.12 5.48 8.26
CA GLN A 92 0.44 6.80 7.75
C GLN A 92 0.17 6.81 6.25
N ILE A 93 -0.49 7.86 5.78
CA ILE A 93 -0.64 8.19 4.38
C ILE A 93 0.23 9.41 4.11
N ARG A 94 1.06 9.33 3.08
CA ARG A 94 1.89 10.43 2.62
C ARG A 94 1.81 10.55 1.11
N THR A 95 1.50 11.73 0.60
CA THR A 95 1.64 12.04 -0.83
C THR A 95 3.11 12.15 -1.21
N ILE A 96 3.49 11.50 -2.30
CA ILE A 96 4.79 11.68 -2.95
C ILE A 96 4.57 12.76 -4.01
N HIS A 97 5.02 13.97 -3.71
CA HIS A 97 4.96 15.10 -4.62
C HIS A 97 6.31 15.26 -5.33
N SER A 98 6.27 15.32 -6.65
CA SER A 98 7.38 15.77 -7.49
C SER A 98 6.82 16.84 -8.41
N ASN A 99 7.29 18.08 -8.26
CA ASN A 99 6.89 19.19 -9.13
C ASN A 99 7.28 18.96 -10.60
N ASP A 100 8.16 18.00 -10.86
CA ASP A 100 8.71 17.71 -12.18
C ASP A 100 7.95 16.59 -12.91
N ASP A 101 6.93 16.00 -12.26
CA ASP A 101 6.16 14.87 -12.78
C ASP A 101 4.83 15.33 -13.37
N TYR A 102 4.79 15.55 -14.67
CA TYR A 102 3.60 15.97 -15.38
C TYR A 102 3.47 15.31 -16.75
N LEU A 103 2.22 15.26 -17.22
CA LEU A 103 1.86 14.96 -18.59
C LEU A 103 1.45 16.25 -19.28
N GLU A 104 2.05 16.54 -20.42
CA GLU A 104 1.73 17.73 -21.20
C GLU A 104 1.00 17.34 -22.49
N ILE A 105 -0.18 17.95 -22.69
CA ILE A 105 -1.03 17.73 -23.86
C ILE A 105 -1.51 19.08 -24.37
N SER A 106 -1.17 19.40 -25.62
CA SER A 106 -1.57 20.66 -26.26
C SER A 106 -1.25 21.92 -25.41
N GLY A 107 -0.12 21.90 -24.68
CA GLY A 107 0.33 22.99 -23.81
C GLY A 107 -0.33 23.06 -22.42
N ASN A 108 -1.17 22.09 -22.05
CA ASN A 108 -1.72 21.97 -20.71
C ASN A 108 -0.92 20.94 -19.89
N HIS A 109 -0.59 21.27 -18.64
CA HIS A 109 0.12 20.38 -17.72
C HIS A 109 -0.85 19.67 -16.78
N LEU A 110 -0.83 18.35 -16.81
CA LEU A 110 -1.53 17.50 -15.85
C LEU A 110 -0.51 16.93 -14.87
N ASN A 111 -0.55 17.44 -13.63
CA ASN A 111 0.30 16.97 -12.56
C ASN A 111 -0.07 15.53 -12.16
N ILE A 112 0.96 14.73 -11.94
CA ILE A 112 0.85 13.34 -11.52
C ILE A 112 1.46 13.24 -10.14
N THR A 113 0.70 12.71 -9.19
CA THR A 113 1.20 12.50 -7.83
C THR A 113 1.13 11.04 -7.44
N GLY A 114 2.12 10.65 -6.65
CA GLY A 114 2.21 9.35 -6.01
C GLY A 114 1.70 9.42 -4.56
N LEU A 115 1.51 8.25 -3.96
CA LEU A 115 1.00 8.08 -2.62
C LEU A 115 1.66 6.86 -2.00
N ASN A 116 2.00 7.01 -0.73
CA ASN A 116 2.59 5.98 0.09
C ASN A 116 1.67 5.71 1.29
N LEU A 117 1.28 4.45 1.46
CA LEU A 117 0.63 3.97 2.67
C LEU A 117 1.64 3.17 3.48
N MET A 118 1.94 3.63 4.70
CA MET A 118 2.96 3.04 5.55
C MET A 118 2.38 2.57 6.88
N PHE A 119 2.64 1.31 7.23
CA PHE A 119 2.46 0.77 8.57
C PHE A 119 3.79 0.76 9.32
N VAL A 120 3.83 1.48 10.44
CA VAL A 120 4.98 1.54 11.36
C VAL A 120 4.60 0.83 12.65
N PRO A 121 5.15 -0.37 12.93
CA PRO A 121 4.88 -1.07 14.18
C PRO A 121 5.64 -0.43 15.35
N VAL A 122 5.07 -0.60 16.53
CA VAL A 122 5.69 -0.36 17.83
C VAL A 122 5.57 -1.68 18.60
N ASN A 123 6.51 -2.59 18.30
CA ASN A 123 6.52 -3.93 18.89
C ASN A 123 7.37 -3.97 20.16
N ASN A 124 6.97 -4.79 21.12
CA ASN A 124 7.67 -4.96 22.39
C ASN A 124 8.39 -6.32 22.49
N PHE A 125 7.96 -7.34 21.72
CA PHE A 125 8.42 -8.72 21.90
C PHE A 125 9.05 -9.34 20.64
N TRP A 126 8.84 -8.76 19.46
CA TRP A 126 9.31 -9.22 18.14
C TRP A 126 10.01 -8.10 17.35
N VAL A 127 10.51 -8.45 16.16
CA VAL A 127 11.19 -7.54 15.24
C VAL A 127 10.25 -6.42 14.81
N ASN A 128 10.75 -5.18 14.84
CA ASN A 128 10.09 -4.01 14.26
C ASN A 128 10.15 -4.11 12.73
N GLN A 129 9.10 -4.68 12.14
CA GLN A 129 8.93 -4.84 10.70
C GLN A 129 7.64 -4.17 10.24
N GLY A 130 7.77 -3.11 9.43
CA GLY A 130 6.65 -2.38 8.84
C GLY A 130 6.38 -2.78 7.40
N TYR A 131 5.29 -2.24 6.85
CA TYR A 131 4.87 -2.43 5.46
C TYR A 131 4.63 -1.09 4.79
N ILE A 132 5.10 -0.94 3.57
CA ILE A 132 4.97 0.27 2.76
C ILE A 132 4.35 -0.15 1.43
N TRP A 133 3.15 0.35 1.12
CA TRP A 133 2.59 0.25 -0.22
C TRP A 133 2.90 1.54 -0.98
N GLU A 134 3.55 1.40 -2.14
CA GLU A 134 3.95 2.52 -2.98
C GLU A 134 3.90 2.09 -4.45
N ASN A 135 3.13 2.83 -5.24
CA ASN A 135 3.01 2.64 -6.69
C ASN A 135 2.78 1.17 -7.11
N GLY A 136 1.81 0.51 -6.47
CA GLY A 136 1.45 -0.89 -6.77
C GLY A 136 2.38 -1.95 -6.16
N THR A 137 3.50 -1.58 -5.54
CA THR A 137 4.42 -2.52 -4.91
C THR A 137 4.35 -2.43 -3.39
N ILE A 138 4.34 -3.58 -2.71
CA ILE A 138 4.47 -3.65 -1.25
C ILE A 138 5.93 -3.90 -0.91
N PHE A 139 6.44 -3.10 0.01
CA PHE A 139 7.77 -3.23 0.57
C PHE A 139 7.70 -3.53 2.06
N VAL A 140 8.55 -4.45 2.49
CA VAL A 140 8.86 -4.69 3.87
C VAL A 140 9.89 -3.68 4.34
N SER A 141 9.56 -2.94 5.38
CA SER A 141 10.43 -1.94 5.99
C SER A 141 10.99 -2.44 7.31
N LYS A 142 12.31 -2.35 7.47
CA LYS A 142 13.05 -2.48 8.72
C LYS A 142 13.80 -1.16 8.95
N PRO A 143 14.22 -0.82 10.18
CA PRO A 143 14.80 0.49 10.49
C PRO A 143 15.83 1.01 9.48
N ASP A 144 16.67 0.11 8.94
CA ASP A 144 17.75 0.48 8.03
C ASP A 144 17.56 -0.02 6.58
N LYS A 145 16.48 -0.76 6.27
CA LYS A 145 16.33 -1.46 4.99
C LYS A 145 14.87 -1.53 4.53
N LYS A 146 14.65 -1.27 3.24
CA LYS A 146 13.38 -1.50 2.54
C LYS A 146 13.62 -2.58 1.49
N THR A 147 12.81 -3.62 1.49
CA THR A 147 12.89 -4.73 0.51
C THR A 147 11.52 -5.01 -0.06
N PRO A 148 11.36 -5.23 -1.38
CA PRO A 148 10.07 -5.61 -1.94
C PRO A 148 9.60 -6.93 -1.31
N LEU A 149 8.31 -7.01 -0.97
CA LEU A 149 7.69 -8.20 -0.39
C LEU A 149 7.65 -9.34 -1.42
N GLU A 150 7.30 -9.00 -2.65
CA GLU A 150 7.36 -9.91 -3.80
C GLU A 150 8.37 -9.36 -4.82
N ILE A 151 9.28 -10.22 -5.28
CA ILE A 151 10.17 -9.91 -6.40
C ILE A 151 9.40 -10.27 -7.66
N TRP A 152 8.85 -9.26 -8.35
CA TRP A 152 8.42 -9.45 -9.74
C TRP A 152 9.64 -9.40 -10.65
N ASP A 153 9.66 -10.27 -11.66
CA ASP A 153 10.63 -10.19 -12.75
C ASP A 153 10.60 -8.78 -13.33
N ASN A 154 11.76 -8.18 -13.58
CA ASN A 154 11.94 -6.75 -13.90
C ASN A 154 11.18 -6.28 -15.15
N SER A 155 10.60 -7.19 -15.93
CA SER A 155 9.71 -6.91 -17.04
C SER A 155 8.25 -6.61 -16.64
N ALA A 156 7.83 -6.93 -15.42
CA ALA A 156 6.44 -6.73 -14.95
C ALA A 156 6.25 -5.48 -14.09
N SER A 157 7.30 -4.95 -13.45
CA SER A 157 7.22 -3.71 -12.66
C SER A 157 6.80 -2.49 -13.48
N PHE A 158 7.05 -2.52 -14.79
CA PHE A 158 6.56 -1.51 -15.72
C PHE A 158 5.11 -1.74 -16.14
N LEU A 159 4.66 -3.00 -16.27
CA LEU A 159 3.30 -3.35 -16.70
C LEU A 159 2.24 -3.19 -15.59
N THR A 160 2.66 -3.14 -14.31
CA THR A 160 1.75 -3.10 -13.14
C THR A 160 1.67 -1.72 -12.48
N ASN A 161 2.24 -0.67 -13.09
CA ASN A 161 1.88 0.68 -12.68
C ASN A 161 0.41 0.89 -13.06
N ASN A 162 -0.53 0.58 -12.16
CA ASN A 162 -1.95 0.76 -12.44
C ASN A 162 -2.35 2.25 -12.57
N LEU A 163 -1.39 3.14 -12.33
CA LEU A 163 -1.40 4.56 -12.67
C LEU A 163 -1.16 4.82 -14.17
N CYS A 164 -0.73 3.81 -14.94
CA CYS A 164 -0.42 3.98 -16.36
C CYS A 164 -1.66 4.32 -17.19
N PRO A 165 -1.50 5.17 -18.22
CA PRO A 165 -2.55 5.52 -19.14
C PRO A 165 -2.97 4.29 -19.95
N LYS A 166 -4.27 4.13 -20.24
CA LYS A 166 -4.71 3.18 -21.27
C LYS A 166 -5.80 3.77 -22.16
N VAL A 167 -5.85 3.23 -23.37
CA VAL A 167 -6.82 3.60 -24.39
C VAL A 167 -8.13 2.88 -24.10
N GLU A 168 -9.18 3.61 -23.72
CA GLU A 168 -10.50 3.04 -23.40
C GLU A 168 -11.34 2.80 -24.64
N GLN A 169 -11.27 3.72 -25.60
CA GLN A 169 -12.07 3.67 -26.82
C GLN A 169 -11.32 4.34 -27.95
N VAL A 170 -11.37 3.71 -29.13
CA VAL A 170 -11.01 4.35 -30.39
C VAL A 170 -12.25 4.34 -31.28
N SER A 171 -12.65 5.51 -31.76
CA SER A 171 -13.86 5.72 -32.56
C SER A 171 -13.58 6.61 -33.76
N GLY A 172 -14.44 6.52 -34.78
CA GLY A 172 -14.14 7.04 -36.11
C GLY A 172 -12.99 6.26 -36.75
N ASN A 173 -12.50 6.73 -37.89
CA ASN A 173 -11.39 6.12 -38.63
C ASN A 173 -10.03 6.32 -37.88
N LEU A 174 -9.97 5.89 -36.61
CA LEU A 174 -8.85 6.05 -35.67
C LEU A 174 -8.55 7.50 -35.26
N THR A 175 -9.53 8.40 -35.40
CA THR A 175 -9.35 9.84 -35.17
C THR A 175 -9.80 10.30 -33.79
N ASN A 176 -10.62 9.54 -33.06
CA ASN A 176 -11.04 9.87 -31.70
C ASN A 176 -10.53 8.80 -30.74
N VAL A 177 -9.68 9.19 -29.79
CA VAL A 177 -9.04 8.30 -28.83
C VAL A 177 -9.31 8.79 -27.42
N THR A 178 -9.92 7.95 -26.59
CA THR A 178 -10.10 8.26 -25.16
C THR A 178 -8.98 7.60 -24.36
N ILE A 179 -8.17 8.40 -23.68
CA ILE A 179 -7.09 7.94 -22.81
C ILE A 179 -7.50 8.22 -21.37
N SER A 180 -7.50 7.20 -20.53
CA SER A 180 -7.73 7.37 -19.10
C SER A 180 -6.47 7.12 -18.29
N ILE A 181 -6.27 7.99 -17.32
CA ILE A 181 -5.08 8.08 -16.47
C ILE A 181 -5.55 8.02 -15.04
N VAL A 182 -4.89 7.20 -14.22
CA VAL A 182 -5.15 7.18 -12.80
C VAL A 182 -4.02 7.91 -12.09
N THR A 183 -4.35 8.90 -11.28
CA THR A 183 -3.43 9.63 -10.42
C THR A 183 -3.97 9.63 -9.01
N GLN A 184 -3.11 9.84 -8.03
CA GLN A 184 -3.53 9.95 -6.64
C GLN A 184 -3.87 11.40 -6.29
N ASP A 185 -4.58 11.59 -5.18
CA ASP A 185 -4.99 12.91 -4.73
C ASP A 185 -3.82 13.68 -4.08
N GLU A 186 -3.77 14.98 -4.37
CA GLU A 186 -2.72 15.87 -3.88
C GLU A 186 -3.08 16.33 -2.46
N ASN A 187 -2.14 16.21 -1.51
CA ASN A 187 -2.26 16.65 -0.10
C ASN A 187 -3.01 15.70 0.86
N GLN A 188 -2.92 14.40 0.63
CA GLN A 188 -3.39 13.39 1.57
C GLN A 188 -2.27 13.08 2.56
N GLU A 189 -2.23 13.80 3.68
CA GLU A 189 -1.44 13.40 4.85
C GLU A 189 -2.38 13.04 6.00
N ALA A 190 -2.28 11.79 6.44
CA ALA A 190 -3.07 11.31 7.56
C ALA A 190 -2.26 10.31 8.36
N GLN A 191 -2.44 10.32 9.68
CA GLN A 191 -1.85 9.33 10.57
C GLN A 191 -2.85 8.90 11.61
N ILE A 192 -3.01 7.59 11.78
CA ILE A 192 -3.74 7.00 12.90
C ILE A 192 -2.79 6.05 13.63
N GLY A 193 -2.87 6.04 14.95
CA GLY A 193 -2.05 5.17 15.78
C GLY A 193 -2.86 4.54 16.89
N GLY A 194 -2.43 3.37 17.35
CA GLY A 194 -3.05 2.71 18.49
C GLY A 194 -2.83 1.22 18.51
N SER A 195 -3.58 0.55 19.39
CA SER A 195 -3.58 -0.91 19.53
C SER A 195 -4.88 -1.57 19.03
N GLY A 196 -5.74 -0.78 18.37
CA GLY A 196 -7.03 -1.20 17.85
C GLY A 196 -6.99 -1.53 16.35
N ILE A 197 -8.10 -1.23 15.66
CA ILE A 197 -8.24 -1.42 14.22
C ILE A 197 -8.28 -0.05 13.57
N GLY A 198 -7.40 0.18 12.60
CA GLY A 198 -7.46 1.31 11.70
C GLY A 198 -8.22 0.95 10.43
N THR A 199 -8.97 1.89 9.88
CA THR A 199 -9.73 1.70 8.64
C THR A 199 -9.15 2.56 7.54
N VAL A 200 -8.93 1.96 6.38
CA VAL A 200 -8.52 2.65 5.15
C VAL A 200 -9.70 2.67 4.20
N TYR A 201 -10.14 3.86 3.85
CA TYR A 201 -11.17 4.09 2.83
C TYR A 201 -10.47 4.47 1.53
N CYS A 202 -10.74 3.73 0.49
CA CYS A 202 -10.27 3.99 -0.86
C CYS A 202 -11.45 4.40 -1.72
N HIS A 203 -11.35 5.55 -2.37
CA HIS A 203 -12.36 6.04 -3.30
C HIS A 203 -11.71 6.47 -4.60
N THR A 204 -12.33 6.13 -5.72
CA THR A 204 -11.93 6.57 -7.06
C THR A 204 -12.98 7.49 -7.63
N ASN A 205 -12.55 8.62 -8.18
CA ASN A 205 -13.41 9.55 -8.89
C ASN A 205 -12.80 9.89 -10.26
N CYS A 206 -13.51 9.54 -11.33
CA CYS A 206 -13.07 9.74 -12.70
C CYS A 206 -13.82 10.89 -13.37
N THR A 207 -13.08 11.91 -13.77
CA THR A 207 -13.56 13.11 -14.47
C THR A 207 -12.92 13.22 -15.84
N ILE A 208 -13.63 13.84 -16.79
CA ILE A 208 -13.04 14.20 -18.09
C ILE A 208 -12.40 15.57 -17.89
N GLU A 209 -11.09 15.65 -18.10
CA GLU A 209 -10.33 16.90 -17.90
C GLU A 209 -10.20 17.69 -19.21
N GLN A 210 -9.99 17.00 -20.32
CA GLN A 210 -9.67 17.66 -21.59
C GLN A 210 -10.17 16.83 -22.78
N SER A 211 -10.58 17.50 -23.87
CA SER A 211 -10.91 16.85 -25.13
C SER A 211 -10.53 17.77 -26.28
N ASP A 212 -9.33 17.60 -26.81
CA ASP A 212 -8.78 18.47 -27.86
C ASP A 212 -8.18 17.65 -29.00
N ASN A 213 -8.02 18.29 -30.16
CA ASN A 213 -7.24 17.73 -31.25
C ASN A 213 -5.76 17.91 -30.93
N VAL A 214 -5.03 16.80 -30.80
CA VAL A 214 -3.67 16.77 -30.28
C VAL A 214 -2.72 16.25 -31.34
N ASP A 215 -1.69 17.04 -31.61
CA ASP A 215 -0.59 16.67 -32.49
C ASP A 215 0.55 16.00 -31.72
N THR A 216 0.81 16.45 -30.48
CA THR A 216 1.94 15.98 -29.65
C THR A 216 1.57 15.83 -28.18
N MET A 217 2.05 14.77 -27.53
CA MET A 217 1.94 14.50 -26.10
C MET A 217 3.34 14.28 -25.50
N SER A 218 3.69 15.00 -24.43
CA SER A 218 5.00 14.92 -23.77
C SER A 218 4.89 14.43 -22.32
N PHE A 219 5.87 13.64 -21.88
CA PHE A 219 5.93 13.00 -20.56
C PHE A 219 7.15 13.49 -19.78
N SER A 220 6.98 13.82 -18.50
CA SER A 220 8.07 14.16 -17.58
C SER A 220 8.02 13.34 -16.29
N GLY A 221 9.18 13.13 -15.66
CA GLY A 221 9.26 12.50 -14.35
C GLY A 221 8.82 11.04 -14.31
N ILE A 222 8.01 10.66 -13.31
CA ILE A 222 7.39 9.31 -13.21
C ILE A 222 6.59 8.95 -14.47
N ALA A 223 6.04 9.94 -15.19
CA ALA A 223 5.27 9.72 -16.42
C ALA A 223 6.13 9.18 -17.58
N THR A 224 7.46 9.31 -17.54
CA THR A 224 8.34 8.75 -18.58
C THR A 224 8.23 7.23 -18.67
N GLY A 225 8.01 6.54 -17.55
CA GLY A 225 7.77 5.10 -17.51
C GLY A 225 6.43 4.70 -18.16
N TRP A 226 5.48 5.63 -18.24
CA TRP A 226 4.17 5.39 -18.86
C TRP A 226 4.24 5.33 -20.38
N ASN A 227 5.24 5.98 -20.98
CA ASN A 227 5.39 6.06 -22.42
C ASN A 227 5.37 4.65 -23.05
N GLN A 228 6.16 3.72 -22.55
CA GLN A 228 6.24 2.35 -23.11
C GLN A 228 4.90 1.60 -23.09
N ASN A 229 4.12 1.72 -22.01
CA ASN A 229 2.82 1.08 -21.91
C ASN A 229 1.79 1.75 -22.82
N LEU A 230 1.78 3.07 -22.87
CA LEU A 230 0.87 3.80 -23.76
C LEU A 230 1.18 3.49 -25.22
N LEU A 231 2.45 3.38 -25.60
CA LEU A 231 2.86 2.98 -26.95
C LEU A 231 2.34 1.58 -27.30
N GLN A 232 2.36 0.64 -26.35
CA GLN A 232 1.79 -0.70 -26.56
C GLN A 232 0.27 -0.64 -26.74
N GLU A 233 -0.45 0.11 -25.91
CA GLU A 233 -1.90 0.31 -26.01
C GLU A 233 -2.30 1.03 -27.32
N LEU A 234 -1.54 2.04 -27.73
CA LEU A 234 -1.73 2.73 -29.01
C LEU A 234 -1.46 1.79 -30.20
N LYS A 235 -0.45 0.92 -30.10
CA LYS A 235 -0.14 -0.08 -31.14
C LYS A 235 -1.26 -1.11 -31.26
N LEU A 236 -1.80 -1.58 -30.14
CA LEU A 236 -2.94 -2.52 -30.10
C LEU A 236 -4.21 -1.89 -30.66
N SER A 237 -4.41 -0.60 -30.43
CA SER A 237 -5.58 0.14 -30.94
C SER A 237 -5.45 0.57 -32.41
N GLY A 238 -4.26 0.45 -33.01
CA GLY A 238 -4.02 0.71 -34.44
C GLY A 238 -3.81 2.19 -34.79
N VAL A 239 -3.73 3.07 -33.78
CA VAL A 239 -3.46 4.50 -33.97
C VAL A 239 -2.04 4.68 -34.52
N LYS A 240 -1.89 5.55 -35.52
CA LYS A 240 -0.57 5.88 -36.08
C LYS A 240 0.09 6.94 -35.22
N TYR A 241 1.31 6.66 -34.81
CA TYR A 241 2.11 7.58 -34.00
C TYR A 241 3.60 7.42 -34.33
N THR A 242 4.37 8.45 -34.02
CA THR A 242 5.83 8.42 -33.95
C THR A 242 6.26 8.78 -32.53
N SER A 243 7.11 7.96 -31.92
CA SER A 243 7.62 8.21 -30.57
C SER A 243 9.03 8.77 -30.61
N ILE A 244 9.27 9.82 -29.82
CA ILE A 244 10.59 10.43 -29.65
C ILE A 244 10.89 10.50 -28.16
N SER A 245 11.60 9.51 -27.61
CA SER A 245 12.05 9.44 -26.20
C SER A 245 10.96 9.66 -25.13
N ASN A 246 10.55 10.91 -24.91
CA ASN A 246 9.55 11.35 -23.95
C ASN A 246 8.34 12.04 -24.61
N SER A 247 8.20 12.00 -25.93
CA SER A 247 7.01 12.50 -26.63
C SER A 247 6.42 11.47 -27.60
N ILE A 248 5.13 11.63 -27.87
CA ILE A 248 4.36 10.88 -28.86
C ILE A 248 3.71 11.91 -29.78
N ASP A 249 4.04 11.80 -31.06
CA ASP A 249 3.49 12.65 -32.11
C ASP A 249 2.49 11.83 -32.93
N PHE A 250 1.33 12.41 -33.22
CA PHE A 250 0.24 11.78 -33.96
C PHE A 250 0.18 12.34 -35.38
N ASP A 251 0.33 11.47 -36.38
CA ASP A 251 0.19 11.82 -37.79
C ASP A 251 -0.73 10.81 -38.51
N PRO A 252 -1.99 11.17 -38.85
CA PRO A 252 -2.61 12.49 -38.72
C PRO A 252 -3.02 12.86 -37.28
N PRO A 253 -3.35 14.15 -37.01
CA PRO A 253 -3.84 14.60 -35.70
C PRO A 253 -5.04 13.80 -35.21
N VAL A 254 -5.07 13.55 -33.90
CA VAL A 254 -6.10 12.74 -33.24
C VAL A 254 -6.80 13.58 -32.17
N ASN A 255 -8.11 13.50 -32.11
CA ASN A 255 -8.90 14.06 -31.02
C ASN A 255 -8.74 13.17 -29.78
N ILE A 256 -8.02 13.66 -28.77
CA ILE A 256 -7.74 12.94 -27.54
C ILE A 256 -8.65 13.46 -26.44
N THR A 257 -9.47 12.58 -25.90
CA THR A 257 -10.24 12.83 -24.68
C THR A 257 -9.48 12.23 -23.50
N LEU A 258 -9.01 13.08 -22.59
CA LEU A 258 -8.32 12.67 -21.38
C LEU A 258 -9.29 12.57 -20.20
N LYS A 259 -9.32 11.38 -19.60
CA LYS A 259 -10.08 11.09 -18.39
C LYS A 259 -9.12 10.88 -17.22
N LYS A 260 -9.21 11.73 -16.20
CA LYS A 260 -8.40 11.65 -14.98
C LYS A 260 -9.21 10.93 -13.90
N CYS A 261 -8.68 9.84 -13.39
CA CYS A 261 -9.23 9.11 -12.25
C CYS A 261 -8.38 9.42 -11.02
N LEU A 262 -8.96 10.12 -10.04
CA LEU A 262 -8.32 10.43 -8.77
C LEU A 262 -8.56 9.31 -7.77
N LEU A 263 -7.48 8.75 -7.22
CA LEU A 263 -7.50 7.79 -6.12
C LEU A 263 -7.30 8.53 -4.79
N HIS A 264 -8.33 8.53 -3.95
CA HIS A 264 -8.34 9.14 -2.63
C HIS A 264 -8.24 8.05 -1.55
N LEU A 265 -7.28 8.17 -0.61
CA LEU A 265 -7.11 7.25 0.51
C LEU A 265 -7.27 7.98 1.83
N GLN A 266 -8.32 7.65 2.58
CA GLN A 266 -8.60 8.25 3.88
C GLN A 266 -8.42 7.25 5.02
N LEU A 267 -7.92 7.73 6.15
CA LEU A 267 -7.85 6.97 7.40
C LEU A 267 -9.03 7.30 8.31
N GLY A 268 -9.56 6.28 9.01
CA GLY A 268 -10.58 6.42 10.05
C GLY A 268 -10.52 5.35 11.12
#